data_AF-A0A212AW28-F1
#
_entry.id   AF-A0A212AW28-F1
#
_cell.length_a   1.000
_cell.length_b   1.000
_cell.length_c   1.000
_cell.angle_alpha   90.00
_cell.angle_beta   90.00
_cell.angle_gamma   90.00
#
_symmetry.space_group_name_H-M   'P 1'
#
loop_
_entity.id
_entity.type
_entity.pdbx_description
1 polymer ?
#
loop_
_entity_poly.entity_id
_entity_poly.type
_entity_poly.pdbx_seq_one_letter_code
_entity_poly.pdbx_strand_id
1 'polypeptide(L)' 'MNGRCLCGHVSFTSRETPEGVVICRCADCRRWSGNAWASVSVPLEALEVRGTPVWYRSSVHAAAGFAAAAARRCSGKP' A
#
# COMPACT_ATOMS: atom_id res chain seq x y z
N MET A 1 0.01 14.51 2.60
CA MET A 1 1.19 13.71 2.17
C MET A 1 0.96 13.12 0.79
N ASN A 2 2.02 12.83 0.02
CA ASN A 2 1.92 12.23 -1.33
C ASN A 2 2.78 10.97 -1.44
N GLY A 3 2.36 10.00 -2.26
CA GLY A 3 3.13 8.80 -2.54
C GLY A 3 2.74 8.14 -3.87
N ARG A 4 3.54 7.18 -4.33
CA ARG A 4 3.27 6.40 -5.55
C ARG A 4 3.90 5.01 -5.48
N CYS A 5 3.38 4.08 -6.28
CA CYS A 5 4.10 2.82 -6.52
C CYS A 5 5.47 3.11 -7.16
N LEU A 6 6.43 2.22 -6.94
CA LEU A 6 7.74 2.29 -7.61
C LEU A 6 7.61 2.36 -9.14
N CYS A 7 6.56 1.72 -9.69
CA CYS A 7 6.21 1.74 -11.10
C CYS A 7 5.62 3.06 -11.63
N GLY A 8 5.18 3.97 -10.77
CA GLY A 8 4.46 5.19 -11.14
C GLY A 8 2.98 5.05 -11.56
N HIS A 9 2.47 3.86 -11.87
CA HIS A 9 1.09 3.66 -12.35
C HIS A 9 -0.03 3.97 -11.34
N VAL A 10 0.28 3.93 -10.05
CA VAL A 10 -0.67 4.29 -8.98
C VAL A 10 0.00 5.33 -8.11
N SER A 11 -0.71 6.41 -7.84
CA SER A 11 -0.31 7.45 -6.90
C SER A 11 -1.45 7.77 -5.94
N PHE A 12 -1.10 8.36 -4.80
CA PHE A 12 -2.07 8.80 -3.82
C PHE A 12 -1.64 10.12 -3.19
N THR A 13 -2.63 10.87 -2.75
CA THR A 13 -2.50 12.10 -1.99
C THR A 13 -3.44 12.03 -0.79
N SER A 14 -2.93 12.30 0.40
CA SER A 14 -3.74 12.56 1.59
C SER A 14 -3.70 14.05 1.90
N ARG A 15 -4.87 14.66 2.13
CA ARG A 15 -4.99 16.04 2.60
C ARG A 15 -4.63 16.19 4.08
N GLU A 16 -4.68 15.10 4.82
CA GLU A 16 -4.36 15.06 6.24
C GLU A 16 -3.00 14.39 6.50
N THR A 17 -2.41 14.77 7.63
CA THR A 17 -1.21 14.13 8.15
C THR A 17 -1.64 12.98 9.04
N PRO A 18 -1.18 11.74 8.77
CA PRO A 18 -1.50 10.61 9.63
C PRO A 18 -0.98 10.79 11.05
N GLU A 19 -1.74 10.31 12.03
CA GLU A 19 -1.30 10.27 13.42
C GLU A 19 -0.67 8.91 13.75
N GLY A 20 0.61 8.94 14.10
CA GLY A 20 1.34 7.75 14.52
C GLY A 20 1.64 6.75 13.39
N VAL A 21 2.29 5.65 13.79
CA VAL A 21 2.69 4.56 12.89
C VAL A 21 2.30 3.24 13.52
N VAL A 22 1.65 2.39 12.73
CA VAL A 22 1.33 1.01 13.09
C VAL A 22 2.41 0.09 12.51
N ILE A 23 3.02 -0.70 13.38
CA ILE A 23 3.99 -1.74 13.01
C ILE A 23 3.30 -3.12 13.03
N CYS A 24 2.92 -3.62 11.86
CA CYS A 24 2.27 -4.92 11.71
C CYS A 24 3.29 -6.05 11.50
N ARG A 25 3.06 -7.20 12.14
CA ARG A 25 3.92 -8.41 12.03
C ARG A 25 3.16 -9.65 11.57
N CYS A 26 1.97 -9.48 11.00
CA CYS A 26 1.18 -10.62 10.51
C CYS A 26 1.87 -11.32 9.32
N ALA A 27 1.45 -12.54 9.01
CA ALA A 27 2.07 -13.35 7.97
C ALA A 27 2.07 -12.66 6.60
N ASP A 28 0.98 -11.98 6.23
CA ASP A 28 0.87 -11.29 4.93
C ASP A 28 1.77 -10.06 4.85
N CYS A 29 1.84 -9.26 5.91
CA CYS A 29 2.78 -8.14 6.00
C CYS A 29 4.23 -8.61 5.90
N ARG A 30 4.59 -9.72 6.56
CA ARG A 30 5.94 -10.31 6.46
C ARG A 30 6.23 -10.89 5.07
N ARG A 31 5.25 -11.52 4.43
CA ARG A 31 5.40 -11.99 3.04
C ARG A 31 5.63 -10.82 2.08
N TRP A 32 5.02 -9.68 2.36
CA TRP A 32 5.14 -8.50 1.50
C TRP A 32 6.48 -7.77 1.66
N SER A 33 6.89 -7.40 2.87
CA SER A 33 8.16 -6.66 3.07
C SER A 33 9.37 -7.51 3.40
N GLY A 34 9.20 -8.81 3.69
CA GLY A 34 10.24 -9.64 4.29
C GLY A 34 10.49 -9.35 5.77
N ASN A 35 9.75 -8.43 6.41
CA ASN A 35 9.89 -8.07 7.82
C ASN A 35 8.57 -7.51 8.40
N ALA A 36 8.60 -6.79 9.52
CA ALA A 36 7.48 -5.97 9.97
C ALA A 36 7.14 -4.89 8.92
N TRP A 37 5.85 -4.56 8.82
CA TRP A 37 5.34 -3.53 7.91
C TRP A 37 4.95 -2.29 8.70
N ALA A 38 5.53 -1.14 8.35
CA ALA A 38 5.15 0.16 8.90
C ALA A 38 4.06 0.78 8.02
N SER A 39 2.95 1.14 8.63
CA SER A 39 1.81 1.76 7.95
C SER A 39 1.23 2.89 8.77
N VAL A 40 0.51 3.77 8.10
CA VAL A 40 -0.20 4.90 8.68
C VAL A 40 -1.65 4.84 8.21
N SER A 41 -2.56 5.42 8.98
CA SER A 41 -3.97 5.50 8.62
C SER A 41 -4.38 6.96 8.45
N VAL A 42 -5.20 7.23 7.44
CA VAL A 42 -5.82 8.53 7.18
C VAL A 42 -7.31 8.30 6.90
N PRO A 43 -8.19 9.29 7.16
CA PRO A 43 -9.59 9.19 6.77
C PRO A 43 -9.73 8.95 5.26
N LEU A 44 -10.72 8.14 4.86
CA LEU A 44 -10.92 7.78 3.46
C LEU A 44 -11.29 9.02 2.63
N GLU A 45 -12.09 9.90 3.20
CA GLU A 45 -12.46 11.20 2.64
C GLU A 45 -11.26 12.14 2.46
N ALA A 46 -10.16 11.94 3.18
CA ALA A 46 -8.94 12.72 3.04
C ALA A 46 -7.98 12.12 1.98
N LEU A 47 -8.25 10.89 1.51
CA LEU A 47 -7.41 10.13 0.59
C LEU A 47 -7.93 10.18 -0.85
N GLU A 48 -7.10 10.70 -1.75
CA GLU A 48 -7.31 10.60 -3.20
C GLU A 48 -6.31 9.58 -3.77
N VAL A 49 -6.80 8.63 -4.57
CA VAL A 49 -5.98 7.64 -5.28
C VAL A 49 -6.18 7.81 -6.79
N ARG A 50 -5.06 7.86 -7.54
CA ARG A 50 -5.05 7.91 -9.00
C ARG A 50 -4.43 6.65 -9.58
N GLY A 51 -4.96 6.22 -10.73
CA GLY A 51 -4.66 4.92 -11.33
C GLY A 51 -5.61 3.83 -10.84
N THR A 52 -5.41 2.59 -11.31
CA THR A 52 -6.29 1.45 -10.97
C THR A 52 -5.50 0.42 -10.14
N PRO A 53 -5.62 0.44 -8.81
CA PRO A 53 -5.05 -0.62 -7.98
C PRO A 53 -5.87 -1.91 -8.11
N VAL A 54 -5.19 -3.05 -8.05
CA VAL A 54 -5.74 -4.38 -7.81
C VAL A 54 -5.68 -4.63 -6.31
N TRP A 55 -6.78 -5.11 -5.75
CA TRP A 55 -6.91 -5.34 -4.32
C TRP A 55 -6.72 -6.83 -3.99
N TYR A 56 -5.82 -7.11 -3.04
CA TYR A 56 -5.71 -8.41 -2.39
C TYR A 56 -6.32 -8.32 -0.99
N ARG A 57 -7.31 -9.17 -0.71
CA ARG A 57 -7.96 -9.24 0.60
C ARG A 57 -7.10 -10.07 1.55
N SER A 58 -6.40 -9.42 2.48
CA SER A 58 -5.58 -10.10 3.49
C SER A 58 -6.40 -10.57 4.68
N SER A 59 -7.50 -9.89 5.00
CA SER A 59 -8.46 -10.31 6.03
C SER A 59 -9.84 -9.67 5.83
N VAL A 60 -10.78 -9.92 6.76
CA VAL A 60 -12.07 -9.22 6.77
C VAL A 60 -11.94 -7.73 7.10
N HIS A 61 -10.87 -7.32 7.78
CA HIS A 61 -10.64 -5.94 8.21
C HIS A 61 -9.57 -5.21 7.40
N ALA A 62 -8.86 -5.89 6.49
CA ALA A 62 -7.76 -5.31 5.74
C ALA A 62 -7.69 -5.82 4.30
N ALA A 63 -7.45 -4.89 3.38
CA ALA A 63 -7.11 -5.15 2.00
C ALA A 63 -5.87 -4.34 1.62
N ALA A 64 -4.99 -4.94 0.82
CA ALA A 64 -3.80 -4.29 0.31
C ALA A 64 -3.99 -3.97 -1.19
N GLY A 65 -3.80 -2.71 -1.57
CA GLY A 65 -3.93 -2.23 -2.94
C GLY A 65 -2.58 -2.15 -3.64
N PHE A 66 -2.49 -2.68 -4.86
CA PHE A 66 -1.26 -2.74 -5.65
C PHE A 66 -1.49 -2.27 -7.08
N ALA A 67 -0.50 -1.66 -7.72
CA ALA A 67 -0.60 -1.47 -9.17
C ALA A 67 -0.65 -2.84 -9.88
N ALA A 68 -1.51 -3.01 -10.87
CA ALA A 68 -1.66 -4.27 -11.61
C ALA A 68 -0.34 -4.80 -12.21
N ALA A 69 0.59 -3.91 -12.58
CA ALA A 69 1.93 -4.28 -13.04
C ALA A 69 2.82 -4.86 -11.92
N ALA A 70 2.71 -4.32 -10.69
CA ALA A 70 3.43 -4.81 -9.52
C ALA A 70 2.90 -6.15 -9.02
N ALA A 71 1.63 -6.50 -9.33
CA ALA A 71 1.07 -7.82 -9.03
C ALA A 71 1.65 -8.94 -9.93
N ARG A 72 2.39 -8.62 -11.01
CA ARG A 72 2.91 -9.62 -11.96
C ARG A 72 4.44 -9.72 -12.06
N ARG A 73 5.24 -8.78 -11.53
CA ARG A 73 6.71 -8.85 -11.64
C ARG A 73 7.42 -8.26 -10.42
N CYS A 74 7.76 -9.13 -9.46
CA CYS A 74 8.94 -8.96 -8.61
C CYS A 74 10.08 -9.85 -9.15
N SER A 75 10.52 -9.61 -10.38
CA SER A 75 11.75 -10.22 -10.93
C SER A 75 12.14 -9.46 -12.20
N GLY A 76 12.91 -8.39 -12.02
CA GLY A 76 13.34 -7.53 -13.12
C GLY A 76 13.97 -6.24 -12.62
N LYS A 77 14.99 -6.36 -11.77
CA LYS A 77 16.15 -5.45 -11.92
C LYS A 77 17.16 -6.20 -12.80
N PRO A 78 18.00 -5.49 -13.58
CA PRO A 78 19.15 -6.13 -14.25
C PRO A 78 20.01 -6.90 -13.25
#